data_AF-A0A178JDN2-F1
#
_entry.id   AF-A0A178JDN2-F1
#
_cell.length_a   1.000
_cell.length_b   1.000
_cell.length_c   1.000
_cell.angle_alpha   90.00
_cell.angle_beta   90.00
_cell.angle_gamma   90.00
#
_symmetry.space_group_name_H-M   'P 1'
#
loop_
_entity.id
_entity.type
_entity.pdbx_description
1 polymer ?
#
loop_
_entity_poly.entity_id
_entity_poly.type
_entity_poly.pdbx_seq_one_letter_code
_entity_poly.pdbx_strand_id
1 'polypeptide(L)'
;MDYLDEETLVWDAKESEFVAKEDDVSDSSWISVDASRGRSEFLHYFDKAENQLLNISSELLATTLKVSTLPEPEDVTTLRHQLVDGINGIKTKGAELSYPVAVIDKLCFLYAVVLDELIIYSEWGESRGWENKTLLSELFGMRNGGELFFTVADKALRQPHKMIDLLEIIYIFLNIGFKGQYRETGNDQLKSFIHQLEQLISQYRQTSAIHCRTRIKLPKVRKPTRRKRYFITTVFFLCLIFTSIALTYFWYNKTHSQRARDFNNLPDFSARYVMSGQVNDIVFISDDADLETMPQRASKVELVDAPPPPNLGTSHSSWLVQLATFSSQKNAENFVTTLAPSKYEAAVDEFDSYFRVIVRSESSEQAREIKSWYVEKDQLTPIIVRNTQNDNKNDKEAQ
;
A
#
# COMPACT_ATOMS: atom_id res chain seq x y z
N MET A 1 -69.54 33.79 -28.24
CA MET A 1 -68.79 35.00 -27.84
C MET A 1 -69.33 35.37 -26.49
N ASP A 2 -68.56 35.10 -25.44
CA ASP A 2 -68.58 35.84 -24.18
C ASP A 2 -67.47 35.22 -23.30
N TYR A 3 -66.34 35.92 -23.26
CA TYR A 3 -65.34 35.76 -22.23
C TYR A 3 -65.84 36.57 -21.04
N LEU A 4 -66.06 35.91 -19.89
CA LEU A 4 -66.35 36.56 -18.62
C LEU A 4 -65.16 36.30 -17.71
N ASP A 5 -64.54 37.39 -17.30
CA ASP A 5 -63.34 37.46 -16.48
C ASP A 5 -63.53 36.80 -15.12
N GLU A 6 -62.51 36.08 -14.66
CA GLU A 6 -62.48 35.40 -13.38
C GLU A 6 -62.36 36.44 -12.24
N GLU A 7 -63.37 36.50 -11.36
CA GLU A 7 -63.33 37.32 -10.15
C GLU A 7 -62.31 36.74 -9.14
N THR A 8 -61.26 37.51 -8.86
CA THR A 8 -60.32 37.26 -7.76
C THR A 8 -61.05 37.28 -6.41
N LEU A 9 -61.17 36.14 -5.75
CA LEU A 9 -61.65 36.00 -4.38
C LEU A 9 -60.57 36.49 -3.40
N VAL A 10 -60.80 37.65 -2.78
CA VAL A 10 -60.00 38.17 -1.66
C VAL A 10 -60.55 37.57 -0.37
N TRP A 11 -59.70 36.83 0.36
CA TRP A 11 -60.05 36.22 1.64
C TRP A 11 -59.92 37.24 2.77
N ASP A 12 -61.03 37.74 3.32
CA ASP A 12 -61.04 38.61 4.48
C ASP A 12 -60.93 37.79 5.78
N ALA A 13 -59.74 37.83 6.40
CA ALA A 13 -59.40 37.04 7.58
C ALA A 13 -60.04 37.51 8.91
N LYS A 14 -61.09 38.35 8.87
CA LYS A 14 -61.68 38.97 10.08
C LYS A 14 -63.11 38.55 10.41
N GLU A 15 -63.78 37.80 9.54
CA GLU A 15 -65.11 37.26 9.84
C GLU A 15 -65.07 35.73 9.73
N SER A 16 -64.68 35.08 10.82
CA SER A 16 -65.08 33.69 11.05
C SER A 16 -65.84 33.66 12.37
N GLU A 17 -67.17 33.77 12.27
CA GLU A 17 -68.07 33.39 13.36
C GLU A 17 -67.86 31.90 13.63
N PHE A 18 -67.16 31.63 14.73
CA PHE A 18 -66.88 30.30 15.21
C PHE A 18 -68.16 29.72 15.78
N VAL A 19 -68.75 28.74 15.10
CA VAL A 19 -69.81 27.89 15.67
C VAL A 19 -69.20 27.18 16.88
N ALA A 20 -69.73 27.49 18.07
CA ALA A 20 -69.31 26.88 19.32
C ALA A 20 -69.55 25.36 19.26
N LYS A 21 -68.48 24.62 19.54
CA LYS A 21 -68.48 23.16 19.62
C LYS A 21 -69.10 22.79 20.97
N GLU A 22 -70.19 22.04 20.97
CA GLU A 22 -70.73 21.44 22.20
C GLU A 22 -69.68 20.46 22.77
N ASP A 23 -69.18 20.80 23.96
CA ASP A 23 -68.28 19.98 24.75
C ASP A 23 -69.07 18.87 25.44
N ASP A 24 -69.20 17.72 24.77
CA ASP A 24 -69.50 16.44 25.43
C ASP A 24 -68.26 15.55 25.26
N VAL A 25 -67.21 15.90 26.00
CA VAL A 25 -65.99 15.09 26.12
C VAL A 25 -66.35 13.90 27.01
N SER A 26 -66.85 12.83 26.39
CA SER A 26 -66.68 11.49 26.95
C SER A 26 -65.19 11.31 27.22
N ASP A 27 -64.81 11.04 28.49
CA ASP A 27 -63.45 10.74 28.94
C ASP A 27 -62.67 10.03 27.84
N SER A 28 -61.79 10.77 27.14
CA SER A 28 -60.82 10.18 26.25
C SER A 28 -59.74 9.55 27.12
N SER A 29 -60.09 8.43 27.76
CA SER A 29 -59.13 7.59 28.43
C SER A 29 -58.11 7.21 27.35
N TRP A 30 -56.84 7.58 27.57
CA TRP A 30 -55.76 7.13 26.73
C TRP A 30 -55.72 5.60 26.82
N ILE A 31 -56.31 4.94 25.84
CA ILE A 31 -56.23 3.48 25.73
C ILE A 31 -54.77 3.20 25.38
N SER A 32 -54.06 2.51 26.27
CA SER A 32 -52.75 1.95 25.95
C SER A 32 -52.94 1.01 24.76
N VAL A 33 -52.54 1.47 23.57
CA VAL A 33 -52.48 0.60 22.40
C VAL A 33 -51.41 -0.43 22.70
N ASP A 34 -51.84 -1.63 23.10
CA ASP A 34 -50.95 -2.77 23.17
C ASP A 34 -50.41 -2.99 21.76
N ALA A 35 -49.16 -2.58 21.55
CA ALA A 35 -48.52 -2.53 20.23
C ALA A 35 -48.45 -3.92 19.56
N SER A 36 -48.63 -4.98 20.35
CA SER A 36 -48.70 -6.36 19.90
C SER A 36 -50.06 -6.70 19.28
N ARG A 37 -51.16 -6.33 19.95
CA ARG A 37 -52.53 -6.76 19.62
C ARG A 37 -53.17 -5.93 18.51
N GLY A 38 -52.95 -4.61 18.52
CA GLY A 38 -53.50 -3.73 17.47
C GLY A 38 -52.85 -3.95 16.09
N ARG A 39 -51.69 -4.60 16.02
CA ARG A 39 -50.94 -4.76 14.77
C ARG A 39 -51.42 -5.94 13.93
N SER A 40 -51.84 -7.04 14.56
CA SER A 40 -52.45 -8.18 13.84
C SER A 40 -53.85 -7.83 13.35
N GLU A 41 -54.66 -7.15 14.17
CA GLU A 41 -56.00 -6.68 13.77
C GLU A 41 -55.94 -5.71 12.58
N PHE A 42 -54.98 -4.78 12.58
CA PHE A 42 -54.77 -3.88 11.45
C PHE A 42 -54.43 -4.65 10.16
N LEU A 43 -53.55 -5.66 10.25
CA LEU A 43 -53.16 -6.45 9.07
C LEU A 43 -54.30 -7.35 8.58
N HIS A 44 -55.15 -7.83 9.49
CA HIS A 44 -56.28 -8.68 9.12
C HIS A 44 -57.21 -8.01 8.08
N TYR A 45 -57.43 -6.70 8.22
CA TYR A 45 -58.29 -5.87 7.35
C TYR A 45 -57.49 -4.97 6.40
N PHE A 46 -56.24 -5.32 6.08
CA PHE A 46 -55.39 -4.48 5.24
C PHE A 46 -55.86 -4.51 3.78
N ASP A 47 -56.28 -3.36 3.25
CA ASP A 47 -56.74 -3.18 1.86
C ASP A 47 -56.11 -1.97 1.15
N LYS A 48 -54.86 -1.64 1.48
CA LYS A 48 -54.20 -0.43 0.97
C LYS A 48 -53.26 -0.66 -0.21
N ALA A 49 -52.79 -1.88 -0.44
CA ALA A 49 -51.93 -2.13 -1.59
C ALA A 49 -52.77 -2.27 -2.85
N GLU A 50 -52.23 -1.84 -3.99
CA GLU A 50 -52.86 -2.03 -5.30
C GLU A 50 -52.92 -3.51 -5.71
N ASN A 51 -52.12 -4.37 -5.07
CA ASN A 51 -52.08 -5.79 -5.29
C ASN A 51 -52.98 -6.50 -4.26
N GLN A 52 -54.10 -7.05 -4.72
CA GLN A 52 -55.07 -7.73 -3.86
C GLN A 52 -54.51 -9.02 -3.24
N LEU A 53 -53.62 -9.73 -3.93
CA LEU A 53 -52.95 -10.92 -3.38
C LEU A 53 -52.04 -10.54 -2.19
N LEU A 54 -51.43 -9.35 -2.24
CA LEU A 54 -50.67 -8.80 -1.12
C LEU A 54 -51.59 -8.42 0.04
N ASN A 55 -52.75 -7.83 -0.24
CA ASN A 55 -53.72 -7.44 0.79
C ASN A 55 -54.19 -8.64 1.62
N ILE A 56 -54.65 -9.71 0.97
CA ILE A 56 -55.14 -10.92 1.66
C ILE A 56 -54.06 -11.66 2.43
N SER A 57 -52.80 -11.54 2.00
CA SER A 57 -51.67 -12.27 2.58
C SER A 57 -50.80 -11.43 3.52
N SER A 58 -51.18 -10.18 3.78
CA SER A 58 -50.43 -9.21 4.59
C SER A 58 -50.07 -9.71 5.99
N GLU A 59 -50.97 -10.42 6.66
CA GLU A 59 -50.75 -11.04 7.97
C GLU A 59 -49.66 -12.12 7.90
N LEU A 60 -49.79 -13.07 6.96
CA LEU A 60 -48.80 -14.12 6.76
C LEU A 60 -47.46 -13.55 6.27
N LEU A 61 -47.47 -12.54 5.41
CA LEU A 61 -46.26 -11.82 4.97
C LEU A 61 -45.51 -11.22 6.17
N ALA A 62 -46.23 -10.58 7.10
CA ALA A 62 -45.63 -10.01 8.30
C ALA A 62 -45.00 -11.07 9.20
N THR A 63 -45.60 -12.26 9.31
CA THR A 63 -44.97 -13.39 10.01
C THR A 63 -43.74 -13.89 9.25
N THR A 64 -43.83 -14.04 7.92
CA THR A 64 -42.74 -14.48 7.03
C THR A 64 -41.50 -13.58 7.18
N LEU A 65 -41.70 -12.26 7.24
CA LEU A 65 -40.63 -11.27 7.45
C LEU A 65 -39.94 -11.38 8.81
N LYS A 66 -40.65 -11.86 9.83
CA LYS A 66 -40.14 -11.99 11.20
C LYS A 66 -39.51 -13.34 11.48
N VAL A 67 -39.97 -14.40 10.82
CA VAL A 67 -39.61 -15.79 11.10
C VAL A 67 -38.09 -16.02 11.20
N SER A 68 -37.31 -15.42 10.29
CA SER A 68 -35.85 -15.56 10.29
C SER A 68 -35.15 -14.88 11.47
N THR A 69 -35.84 -13.97 12.17
CA THR A 69 -35.33 -13.22 13.34
C THR A 69 -35.95 -13.67 14.66
N LEU A 70 -36.89 -14.62 14.63
CA LEU A 70 -37.53 -15.10 15.85
C LEU A 70 -36.57 -15.97 16.65
N PRO A 71 -36.52 -15.83 17.99
CA PRO A 71 -35.83 -16.77 18.83
C PRO A 71 -36.49 -18.15 18.75
N GLU A 72 -35.78 -19.17 19.22
CA GLU A 72 -36.28 -20.54 19.26
C GLU A 72 -37.65 -20.60 19.96
N PRO A 73 -38.71 -21.09 19.28
CA PRO A 73 -40.03 -21.20 19.86
C PRO A 73 -40.07 -22.32 20.91
N GLU A 74 -40.84 -22.12 21.98
CA GLU A 74 -41.08 -23.15 23.00
C GLU A 74 -41.68 -24.41 22.36
N ASP A 75 -42.71 -24.23 21.54
CA ASP A 75 -43.38 -25.30 20.80
C ASP A 75 -43.41 -25.03 19.29
N VAL A 76 -42.72 -25.89 18.54
CA VAL A 76 -42.63 -25.83 17.07
C VAL A 76 -43.93 -26.30 16.41
N THR A 77 -44.71 -27.14 17.09
CA THR A 77 -45.96 -27.68 16.56
C THR A 77 -47.05 -26.61 16.55
N THR A 78 -47.13 -25.78 17.60
CA THR A 78 -48.08 -24.65 17.64
C THR A 78 -47.76 -23.61 16.57
N LEU A 79 -46.48 -23.26 16.39
CA LEU A 79 -46.05 -22.37 15.31
C LEU A 79 -46.44 -22.93 13.94
N ARG A 80 -46.25 -24.23 13.71
CA ARG A 80 -46.67 -24.89 12.48
C ARG A 80 -48.17 -24.80 12.25
N HIS A 81 -48.99 -25.09 13.27
CA HIS A 81 -50.43 -24.94 13.18
C HIS A 81 -50.82 -23.51 12.81
N GLN A 82 -50.20 -22.50 13.44
CA GLN A 82 -50.44 -21.09 13.11
C GLN A 82 -50.09 -20.75 11.65
N LEU A 83 -48.98 -21.27 11.13
CA LEU A 83 -48.60 -21.04 9.72
C LEU A 83 -49.56 -21.75 8.75
N VAL A 84 -49.96 -22.98 9.06
CA VAL A 84 -50.97 -23.71 8.27
C VAL A 84 -52.31 -22.97 8.27
N ASP A 85 -52.75 -22.48 9.42
CA ASP A 85 -53.97 -21.69 9.55
C ASP A 85 -53.87 -20.37 8.78
N GLY A 86 -52.71 -19.72 8.80
CA GLY A 86 -52.44 -18.52 8.00
C GLY A 86 -52.53 -18.78 6.50
N ILE A 87 -52.00 -19.91 6.01
CA ILE A 87 -52.11 -20.32 4.60
C ILE A 87 -53.58 -20.64 4.25
N ASN A 88 -54.29 -21.35 5.11
CA ASN A 88 -55.72 -21.62 4.93
C ASN A 88 -56.56 -20.32 4.94
N GLY A 89 -56.17 -19.35 5.75
CA GLY A 89 -56.77 -18.01 5.80
C GLY A 89 -56.61 -17.24 4.49
N ILE A 90 -55.47 -17.38 3.80
CA ILE A 90 -55.30 -16.82 2.45
C ILE A 90 -56.26 -17.49 1.47
N LYS A 91 -56.44 -18.82 1.58
CA LYS A 91 -57.34 -19.56 0.69
C LYS A 91 -58.80 -19.15 0.88
N THR A 92 -59.25 -18.93 2.12
CA THR A 92 -60.61 -18.46 2.39
C THR A 92 -60.82 -17.03 1.91
N LYS A 93 -59.92 -16.09 2.23
CA LYS A 93 -59.97 -14.70 1.74
C LYS A 93 -59.90 -14.63 0.21
N GLY A 94 -59.07 -15.48 -0.41
CA GLY A 94 -58.93 -15.55 -1.86
C GLY A 94 -60.16 -16.09 -2.58
N ALA A 95 -61.03 -16.84 -1.91
CA ALA A 95 -62.28 -17.35 -2.49
C ALA A 95 -63.32 -16.25 -2.70
N GLU A 96 -63.21 -15.13 -1.98
CA GLU A 96 -64.09 -13.95 -2.12
C GLU A 96 -63.64 -13.01 -3.24
N LEU A 97 -62.39 -13.17 -3.73
CA LEU A 97 -61.83 -12.33 -4.80
C LEU A 97 -62.15 -12.88 -6.20
N SER A 98 -62.02 -12.02 -7.21
CA SER A 98 -62.25 -12.37 -8.61
C SER A 98 -61.11 -13.17 -9.27
N TYR A 99 -60.16 -13.71 -8.50
CA TYR A 99 -59.04 -14.49 -9.07
C TYR A 99 -59.45 -15.95 -9.33
N PRO A 100 -58.85 -16.59 -10.35
CA PRO A 100 -58.97 -18.04 -10.52
C PRO A 100 -58.41 -18.76 -9.30
N VAL A 101 -59.10 -19.81 -8.84
CA VAL A 101 -58.68 -20.65 -7.70
C VAL A 101 -57.24 -21.17 -7.88
N ALA A 102 -56.86 -21.50 -9.11
CA ALA A 102 -55.49 -21.93 -9.43
C ALA A 102 -54.43 -20.88 -9.06
N VAL A 103 -54.72 -19.58 -9.15
CA VAL A 103 -53.77 -18.51 -8.76
C VAL A 103 -53.62 -18.47 -7.25
N ILE A 104 -54.73 -18.61 -6.51
CA ILE A 104 -54.73 -18.65 -5.04
C ILE A 104 -54.00 -19.89 -4.52
N ASP A 105 -54.20 -21.06 -5.15
CA ASP A 105 -53.45 -22.28 -4.81
C ASP A 105 -51.94 -22.11 -5.07
N LYS A 106 -51.56 -21.40 -6.14
CA LYS A 106 -50.15 -21.06 -6.41
C LYS A 106 -49.58 -20.09 -5.39
N LEU A 107 -50.35 -19.10 -4.95
CA LEU A 107 -49.95 -18.20 -3.87
C LEU A 107 -49.68 -18.97 -2.56
N CYS A 108 -50.62 -19.83 -2.16
CA CYS A 108 -50.49 -20.68 -0.98
C CYS A 108 -49.26 -21.60 -1.07
N PHE A 109 -49.03 -22.19 -2.24
CA PHE A 109 -47.84 -22.99 -2.53
C PHE A 109 -46.55 -22.19 -2.35
N LEU A 110 -46.47 -20.98 -2.92
CA LEU A 110 -45.29 -20.13 -2.80
C LEU A 110 -44.99 -19.75 -1.34
N TYR A 111 -46.02 -19.42 -0.55
CA TYR A 111 -45.86 -19.15 0.87
C TYR A 111 -45.32 -20.35 1.63
N ALA A 112 -45.84 -21.55 1.39
CA ALA A 112 -45.35 -22.77 2.04
C ALA A 112 -43.86 -23.01 1.74
N VAL A 113 -43.46 -22.89 0.47
CA VAL A 113 -42.06 -23.05 0.04
C VAL A 113 -41.14 -22.02 0.68
N VAL A 114 -41.53 -20.75 0.68
CA VAL A 114 -40.71 -19.66 1.19
C VAL A 114 -40.57 -19.74 2.71
N LEU A 115 -41.67 -20.00 3.43
CA LEU A 115 -41.64 -20.18 4.88
C LEU A 115 -40.76 -21.37 5.27
N ASP A 116 -40.89 -22.50 4.58
CA ASP A 116 -40.05 -23.67 4.86
C ASP A 116 -38.56 -23.34 4.71
N GLU A 117 -38.15 -22.66 3.63
CA GLU A 117 -36.75 -22.27 3.45
C GLU A 117 -36.27 -21.30 4.54
N LEU A 118 -37.06 -20.25 4.84
CA LEU A 118 -36.68 -19.27 5.85
C LEU A 118 -36.56 -19.88 7.25
N ILE A 119 -37.42 -20.85 7.58
CA ILE A 119 -37.36 -21.57 8.86
C ILE A 119 -36.15 -22.50 8.89
N ILE A 120 -35.96 -23.34 7.87
CA ILE A 120 -34.84 -24.30 7.82
C ILE A 120 -33.49 -23.59 8.01
N TYR A 121 -33.32 -22.42 7.40
CA TYR A 121 -32.08 -21.63 7.50
C TYR A 121 -32.08 -20.59 8.63
N SER A 122 -33.02 -20.66 9.57
CA SER A 122 -32.99 -19.89 10.81
C SER A 122 -32.07 -20.54 11.85
N GLU A 123 -31.73 -19.83 12.93
CA GLU A 123 -30.82 -20.34 13.99
C GLU A 123 -31.34 -21.63 14.68
N TRP A 124 -32.66 -21.85 14.69
CA TRP A 124 -33.29 -22.98 15.39
C TRP A 124 -33.98 -24.00 14.47
N GLY A 125 -34.13 -23.69 13.18
CA GLY A 125 -34.89 -24.55 12.27
C GLY A 125 -34.25 -25.91 12.02
N GLU A 126 -32.91 -25.92 11.87
CA GLU A 126 -32.13 -27.14 11.72
C GLU A 126 -32.10 -27.95 13.01
N SER A 127 -31.89 -27.31 14.17
CA SER A 127 -31.81 -27.99 15.48
C SER A 127 -33.12 -28.67 15.89
N ARG A 128 -34.27 -28.08 15.52
CA ARG A 128 -35.61 -28.64 15.74
C ARG A 128 -36.07 -29.60 14.63
N GLY A 129 -35.24 -29.85 13.62
CA GLY A 129 -35.52 -30.80 12.55
C GLY A 129 -36.76 -30.44 11.71
N TRP A 130 -36.96 -29.15 11.40
CA TRP A 130 -38.09 -28.69 10.58
C TRP A 130 -38.14 -29.37 9.21
N GLU A 131 -36.97 -29.72 8.65
CA GLU A 131 -36.82 -30.44 7.38
C GLU A 131 -37.51 -31.82 7.34
N ASN A 132 -37.74 -32.46 8.49
CA ASN A 132 -38.37 -33.78 8.56
C ASN A 132 -39.84 -33.74 8.14
N LYS A 133 -40.52 -32.64 8.46
CA LYS A 133 -41.91 -32.39 8.12
C LYS A 133 -42.04 -30.93 7.70
N THR A 134 -41.96 -30.65 6.42
CA THR A 134 -42.11 -29.27 5.89
C THR A 134 -43.59 -28.94 5.66
N LEU A 135 -43.95 -27.64 5.66
CA LEU A 135 -45.30 -27.18 5.33
C LEU A 135 -45.69 -27.62 3.93
N LEU A 136 -44.74 -27.57 3.00
CA LEU A 136 -44.92 -28.02 1.62
C LEU A 136 -45.28 -29.51 1.55
N SER A 137 -44.59 -30.36 2.31
CA SER A 137 -44.86 -31.79 2.34
C SER A 137 -46.21 -32.08 2.99
N GLU A 138 -46.60 -31.32 4.01
CA GLU A 138 -47.85 -31.50 4.73
C GLU A 138 -49.07 -31.05 3.92
N LEU A 139 -48.98 -29.89 3.25
CA LEU A 139 -50.11 -29.31 2.51
C LEU A 139 -50.21 -29.81 1.06
N PHE A 140 -49.08 -30.07 0.42
CA PHE A 140 -49.04 -30.38 -1.02
C PHE A 140 -48.42 -31.74 -1.35
N GLY A 141 -47.87 -32.47 -0.37
CA GLY A 141 -47.22 -33.76 -0.60
C GLY A 141 -45.94 -33.68 -1.45
N MET A 142 -45.34 -32.49 -1.55
CA MET A 142 -44.16 -32.23 -2.38
C MET A 142 -42.92 -31.91 -1.51
N ARG A 143 -41.74 -32.28 -2.02
CA ARG A 143 -40.45 -32.03 -1.34
C ARG A 143 -39.52 -31.08 -2.11
N ASN A 144 -39.69 -30.96 -3.43
CA ASN A 144 -38.81 -30.14 -4.29
C ASN A 144 -39.28 -28.68 -4.41
N GLY A 145 -39.47 -27.99 -3.29
CA GLY A 145 -40.02 -26.63 -3.27
C GLY A 145 -39.17 -25.60 -4.01
N GLY A 146 -37.84 -25.66 -3.81
CA GLY A 146 -36.90 -24.66 -4.33
C GLY A 146 -36.84 -24.56 -5.86
N GLU A 147 -37.03 -25.66 -6.59
CA GLU A 147 -37.07 -25.70 -8.07
C GLU A 147 -38.48 -25.36 -8.59
N LEU A 148 -39.49 -25.90 -7.93
CA LEU A 148 -40.89 -25.67 -8.30
C LEU A 148 -41.30 -24.20 -8.15
N PHE A 149 -40.68 -23.47 -7.22
CA PHE A 149 -40.85 -22.02 -7.11
C PHE A 149 -40.54 -21.30 -8.42
N PHE A 150 -39.35 -21.55 -9.00
CA PHE A 150 -38.96 -20.93 -10.27
C PHE A 150 -39.78 -21.45 -11.44
N THR A 151 -40.20 -22.71 -11.41
CA THR A 151 -41.16 -23.25 -12.39
C THR A 151 -42.50 -22.50 -12.38
N VAL A 152 -43.00 -22.12 -11.19
CA VAL A 152 -44.20 -21.30 -11.07
C VAL A 152 -43.94 -19.87 -11.56
N ALA A 153 -42.78 -19.29 -11.22
CA ALA A 153 -42.38 -17.97 -11.68
C ALA A 153 -42.27 -17.90 -13.21
N ASP A 154 -41.58 -18.85 -13.85
CA ASP A 154 -41.44 -18.92 -15.31
C ASP A 154 -42.78 -19.09 -16.02
N LYS A 155 -43.72 -19.85 -15.44
CA LYS A 155 -45.08 -19.96 -15.97
C LYS A 155 -45.84 -18.64 -15.85
N ALA A 156 -45.70 -17.92 -14.74
CA ALA A 156 -46.29 -16.60 -14.57
C ALA A 156 -45.70 -15.55 -15.54
N LEU A 157 -44.38 -15.61 -15.79
CA LEU A 157 -43.68 -14.74 -16.73
C LEU A 157 -44.16 -14.89 -18.18
N ARG A 158 -44.76 -16.03 -18.55
CA ARG A 158 -45.36 -16.21 -19.90
C ARG A 158 -46.64 -15.40 -20.10
N GLN A 159 -47.33 -15.04 -19.03
CA GLN A 159 -48.58 -14.26 -19.06
C GLN A 159 -48.54 -13.11 -18.05
N PRO A 160 -47.58 -12.17 -18.22
CA PRO A 160 -47.30 -11.15 -17.21
C PRO A 160 -48.49 -10.23 -16.96
N HIS A 161 -49.28 -9.92 -17.98
CA HIS A 161 -50.46 -9.07 -17.85
C HIS A 161 -51.54 -9.64 -16.91
N LYS A 162 -51.71 -10.97 -16.87
CA LYS A 162 -52.71 -11.64 -16.02
C LYS A 162 -52.16 -12.02 -14.64
N MET A 163 -50.85 -12.23 -14.56
CA MET A 163 -50.17 -12.77 -13.38
C MET A 163 -49.31 -11.72 -12.68
N ILE A 164 -49.49 -10.43 -12.98
CA ILE A 164 -48.65 -9.34 -12.45
C ILE A 164 -48.65 -9.32 -10.92
N ASP A 165 -49.81 -9.54 -10.30
CA ASP A 165 -49.96 -9.58 -8.85
C ASP A 165 -49.19 -10.72 -8.21
N LEU A 166 -49.17 -11.89 -8.85
CA LEU A 166 -48.40 -13.03 -8.37
C LEU A 166 -46.89 -12.81 -8.58
N LEU A 167 -46.50 -12.21 -9.70
CA LEU A 167 -45.11 -11.86 -9.99
C LEU A 167 -44.55 -10.88 -8.96
N GLU A 168 -45.35 -9.92 -8.48
CA GLU A 168 -44.96 -9.03 -7.40
C GLU A 168 -44.74 -9.75 -6.07
N ILE A 169 -45.59 -10.71 -5.73
CA ILE A 169 -45.38 -11.53 -4.53
C ILE A 169 -44.07 -12.33 -4.66
N ILE A 170 -43.82 -12.92 -5.83
CA ILE A 170 -42.55 -13.61 -6.13
C ILE A 170 -41.36 -12.66 -5.96
N TYR A 171 -41.45 -11.44 -6.51
CA TYR A 171 -40.43 -10.41 -6.35
C TYR A 171 -40.16 -10.09 -4.89
N ILE A 172 -41.22 -9.91 -4.10
CA ILE A 172 -41.11 -9.64 -2.66
C ILE A 172 -40.40 -10.80 -1.95
N PHE A 173 -40.79 -12.05 -2.22
CA PHE A 173 -40.15 -13.21 -1.60
C PHE A 173 -38.64 -13.32 -1.93
N LEU A 174 -38.26 -13.04 -3.17
CA LEU A 174 -36.85 -13.00 -3.56
C LEU A 174 -36.08 -11.89 -2.81
N ASN A 175 -36.69 -10.72 -2.64
CA ASN A 175 -36.07 -9.61 -1.90
C ASN A 175 -36.00 -9.83 -0.38
N ILE A 176 -36.92 -10.62 0.20
CA ILE A 176 -36.87 -11.03 1.61
C ILE A 176 -35.69 -11.98 1.87
N GLY A 177 -35.21 -12.67 0.84
CA GLY A 177 -34.02 -13.52 0.90
C GLY A 177 -34.25 -14.98 0.52
N PHE A 178 -35.39 -15.31 -0.08
CA PHE A 178 -35.59 -16.63 -0.67
C PHE A 178 -34.60 -16.88 -1.82
N LYS A 179 -33.94 -18.03 -1.82
CA LYS A 179 -32.94 -18.41 -2.83
C LYS A 179 -33.30 -19.67 -3.60
N GLY A 180 -34.00 -20.62 -2.98
CA GLY A 180 -34.40 -21.87 -3.60
C GLY A 180 -33.21 -22.62 -4.22
N GLN A 181 -33.40 -23.09 -5.46
CA GLN A 181 -32.37 -23.82 -6.22
C GLN A 181 -31.04 -23.08 -6.39
N TYR A 182 -31.02 -21.74 -6.28
CA TYR A 182 -29.82 -20.92 -6.49
C TYR A 182 -29.00 -20.68 -5.21
N ARG A 183 -29.34 -21.35 -4.10
CA ARG A 183 -28.71 -21.12 -2.79
C ARG A 183 -27.23 -21.52 -2.74
N GLU A 184 -26.90 -22.70 -3.25
CA GLU A 184 -25.52 -23.23 -3.23
C GLU A 184 -24.67 -22.65 -4.35
N THR A 185 -25.23 -22.62 -5.57
CA THR A 185 -24.59 -22.11 -6.78
C THR A 185 -25.58 -21.28 -7.58
N GLY A 186 -25.21 -20.07 -7.99
CA GLY A 186 -26.06 -19.24 -8.87
C GLY A 186 -26.54 -17.92 -8.31
N ASN A 187 -25.87 -17.33 -7.31
CA ASN A 187 -26.21 -15.98 -6.82
C ASN A 187 -26.26 -14.92 -7.94
N ASP A 188 -25.41 -15.03 -8.96
CA ASP A 188 -25.43 -14.09 -10.10
C ASP A 188 -26.62 -14.33 -11.02
N GLN A 189 -27.04 -15.60 -11.20
CA GLN A 189 -28.24 -15.96 -11.95
C GLN A 189 -29.50 -15.48 -11.21
N LEU A 190 -29.54 -15.65 -9.89
CA LEU A 190 -30.61 -15.15 -9.04
C LEU A 190 -30.74 -13.62 -9.13
N LYS A 191 -29.62 -12.88 -9.03
CA LYS A 191 -29.62 -11.42 -9.22
C LYS A 191 -30.11 -11.00 -10.60
N SER A 192 -29.68 -11.72 -11.63
CA SER A 192 -30.10 -11.47 -13.01
C SER A 192 -31.60 -11.70 -13.17
N PHE A 193 -32.14 -12.77 -12.57
CA PHE A 193 -33.56 -13.07 -12.54
C PHE A 193 -34.37 -12.00 -11.79
N ILE A 194 -33.92 -11.58 -10.61
CA ILE A 194 -34.55 -10.51 -9.83
C ILE A 194 -34.62 -9.22 -10.66
N HIS A 195 -33.52 -8.85 -11.32
CA HIS A 195 -33.47 -7.64 -12.15
C HIS A 195 -34.39 -7.75 -13.39
N GLN A 196 -34.45 -8.91 -14.05
CA GLN A 196 -35.39 -9.15 -15.15
C GLN A 196 -36.85 -9.00 -14.69
N LEU A 197 -37.16 -9.54 -13.51
CA LEU A 197 -38.49 -9.50 -12.93
C LEU A 197 -38.85 -8.06 -12.50
N GLU A 198 -37.92 -7.31 -11.91
CA GLU A 198 -38.07 -5.88 -11.57
C GLU A 198 -38.35 -5.03 -12.82
N GLN A 199 -37.59 -5.23 -13.90
CA GLN A 199 -37.80 -4.53 -15.17
C GLN A 199 -39.18 -4.82 -15.76
N LEU A 200 -39.62 -6.08 -15.71
CA LEU A 200 -40.94 -6.46 -16.18
C LEU A 200 -42.03 -5.82 -15.33
N ILE A 201 -41.97 -5.93 -14.00
CA ILE A 201 -42.97 -5.31 -13.12
C ILE A 201 -43.06 -3.82 -13.36
N SER A 202 -41.92 -3.13 -13.51
CA SER A 202 -41.85 -1.69 -13.76
C SER A 202 -42.52 -1.26 -15.08
N GLN A 203 -42.66 -2.17 -16.06
CA GLN A 203 -43.38 -1.90 -17.30
C GLN A 203 -44.90 -1.93 -17.12
N TYR A 204 -45.40 -2.82 -16.26
CA TYR A 204 -46.85 -3.02 -16.05
C TYR A 204 -47.39 -2.17 -14.91
N ARG A 205 -46.61 -1.95 -13.87
CA ARG A 205 -46.91 -1.04 -12.77
C ARG A 205 -46.00 0.17 -12.88
N GLN A 206 -46.60 1.32 -13.14
CA GLN A 206 -45.89 2.57 -12.92
C GLN A 206 -45.57 2.61 -11.43
N THR A 207 -44.29 2.73 -11.08
CA THR A 207 -43.92 3.12 -9.72
C THR A 207 -44.62 4.45 -9.48
N SER A 208 -45.76 4.42 -8.79
CA SER A 208 -46.33 5.62 -8.23
C SER A 208 -45.19 6.21 -7.43
N ALA A 209 -44.71 7.37 -7.87
CA ALA A 209 -43.54 8.01 -7.31
C ALA A 209 -43.91 8.50 -5.91
N ILE A 210 -44.14 7.58 -4.99
CA ILE A 210 -44.02 7.80 -3.57
C ILE A 210 -42.52 8.06 -3.40
N HIS A 211 -42.15 9.32 -3.63
CA HIS A 211 -40.93 9.87 -3.09
C HIS A 211 -41.08 9.72 -1.58
N CYS A 212 -40.71 8.56 -1.06
CA CYS A 212 -40.36 8.38 0.33
C CYS A 212 -39.22 9.37 0.56
N ARG A 213 -39.58 10.61 0.93
CA ARG A 213 -38.64 11.64 1.35
C ARG A 213 -38.12 11.30 2.74
N THR A 214 -37.82 10.02 2.97
CA THR A 214 -36.99 9.59 4.07
C THR A 214 -35.60 10.09 3.71
N ARG A 215 -35.28 11.32 4.12
CA ARG A 215 -33.89 11.77 4.27
C ARG A 215 -33.27 10.95 5.39
N ILE A 216 -33.07 9.66 5.14
CA ILE A 216 -32.20 8.84 5.97
C ILE A 216 -30.83 9.41 5.68
N LYS A 217 -30.21 10.04 6.67
CA LYS A 217 -28.78 10.38 6.58
C LYS A 217 -28.07 9.04 6.51
N LEU A 218 -27.78 8.56 5.30
CA LEU A 218 -26.94 7.38 5.12
C LEU A 218 -25.69 7.62 5.99
N PRO A 219 -25.29 6.66 6.83
CA PRO A 219 -24.04 6.78 7.56
C PRO A 219 -22.96 7.10 6.53
N LYS A 220 -22.15 8.12 6.79
CA LYS A 220 -21.12 8.57 5.85
C LYS A 220 -20.14 7.41 5.65
N VAL A 221 -20.39 6.58 4.63
CA VAL A 221 -19.49 5.51 4.24
C VAL A 221 -18.19 6.20 3.83
N ARG A 222 -17.10 5.89 4.55
CA ARG A 222 -15.77 6.38 4.18
C ARG A 222 -15.45 5.80 2.80
N LYS A 223 -15.54 6.64 1.76
CA LYS A 223 -15.04 6.29 0.43
C LYS A 223 -13.58 5.87 0.59
N PRO A 224 -13.12 4.77 -0.05
CA PRO A 224 -11.74 4.34 0.06
C PRO A 224 -10.84 5.53 -0.32
N THR A 225 -9.92 5.90 0.58
CA THR A 225 -9.04 7.05 0.38
C THR A 225 -8.20 6.78 -0.86
N ARG A 226 -8.52 7.47 -1.96
CA ARG A 226 -7.96 7.27 -3.29
C ARG A 226 -6.43 7.42 -3.28
N ARG A 227 -5.76 6.79 -4.26
CA ARG A 227 -4.31 6.64 -4.54
C ARG A 227 -3.35 7.82 -4.23
N LYS A 228 -3.86 9.03 -3.97
CA LYS A 228 -3.08 10.23 -3.59
C LYS A 228 -2.26 10.03 -2.32
N ARG A 229 -2.73 9.24 -1.35
CA ARG A 229 -1.99 8.96 -0.11
C ARG A 229 -0.70 8.17 -0.38
N TYR A 230 -0.74 7.22 -1.32
CA TYR A 230 0.45 6.43 -1.68
C TYR A 230 1.49 7.26 -2.44
N PHE A 231 1.08 8.17 -3.32
CA PHE A 231 2.01 9.03 -4.06
C PHE A 231 2.82 9.96 -3.13
N ILE A 232 2.16 10.55 -2.13
CA ILE A 232 2.84 11.43 -1.15
C ILE A 232 3.84 10.63 -0.32
N THR A 233 3.47 9.42 0.14
CA THR A 233 4.40 8.58 0.90
C THR A 233 5.59 8.12 0.06
N THR A 234 5.39 7.77 -1.23
CA THR A 234 6.50 7.36 -2.10
C THR A 234 7.48 8.50 -2.37
N VAL A 235 6.97 9.73 -2.59
CA VAL A 235 7.83 10.91 -2.78
C VAL A 235 8.63 11.22 -1.53
N PHE A 236 8.02 11.11 -0.34
CA PHE A 236 8.72 11.32 0.93
C PHE A 236 9.89 10.34 1.11
N PHE A 237 9.68 9.04 0.88
CA PHE A 237 10.75 8.05 0.99
C PHE A 237 11.85 8.23 -0.07
N LEU A 238 11.49 8.62 -1.30
CA LEU A 238 12.48 8.93 -2.33
C LEU A 238 13.34 10.14 -1.95
N CYS A 239 12.75 11.19 -1.40
CA CYS A 239 13.51 12.34 -0.90
C CYS A 239 14.44 11.93 0.25
N LEU A 240 13.99 11.07 1.18
CA LEU A 240 14.81 10.59 2.30
C LEU A 240 16.01 9.76 1.80
N ILE A 241 15.80 8.88 0.82
CA ILE A 241 16.88 8.11 0.22
C ILE A 241 17.89 9.05 -0.47
N PHE A 242 17.40 10.00 -1.26
CA PHE A 242 18.26 10.95 -1.96
C PHE A 242 19.10 11.80 -1.00
N THR A 243 18.51 12.31 0.10
CA THR A 243 19.27 13.07 1.10
C THR A 243 20.30 12.22 1.81
N SER A 244 20.02 10.94 2.10
CA SER A 244 20.99 10.03 2.69
C SER A 244 22.20 9.76 1.77
N ILE A 245 21.97 9.58 0.47
CA ILE A 245 23.02 9.39 -0.54
C ILE A 245 23.84 10.66 -0.69
N ALA A 246 23.19 11.82 -0.76
CA ALA A 246 23.89 13.11 -0.86
C ALA A 246 24.75 13.39 0.39
N LEU A 247 24.25 13.08 1.58
CA LEU A 247 24.99 13.29 2.83
C LEU A 247 26.19 12.34 2.94
N THR A 248 26.03 11.07 2.55
CA THR A 248 27.13 10.10 2.53
C THR A 248 28.20 10.47 1.50
N TYR A 249 27.79 10.90 0.30
CA TYR A 249 28.72 11.39 -0.72
C TYR A 249 29.48 12.64 -0.27
N PHE A 250 28.78 13.61 0.34
CA PHE A 250 29.39 14.81 0.89
C PHE A 250 30.39 14.48 2.00
N TRP A 251 30.02 13.61 2.93
CA TRP A 251 30.89 13.17 4.02
C TRP A 251 32.12 12.42 3.49
N TYR A 252 31.94 11.53 2.51
CA TYR A 252 33.03 10.82 1.85
C TYR A 252 34.02 11.80 1.22
N ASN A 253 33.55 12.74 0.39
CA ASN A 253 34.42 13.71 -0.26
C ASN A 253 35.17 14.60 0.73
N LYS A 254 34.53 15.01 1.83
CA LYS A 254 35.18 15.86 2.83
C LYS A 254 36.23 15.12 3.65
N THR A 255 36.01 13.85 3.94
CA THR A 255 36.92 13.02 4.76
C THR A 255 37.94 12.25 3.92
N HIS A 256 37.76 12.15 2.60
CA HIS A 256 38.62 11.40 1.70
C HIS A 256 40.09 11.82 1.81
N SER A 257 40.38 13.13 1.79
CA SER A 257 41.76 13.62 1.84
C SER A 257 42.48 13.27 3.14
N GLN A 258 41.76 13.24 4.28
CA GLN A 258 42.33 12.87 5.57
C GLN A 258 42.58 11.37 5.65
N ARG A 259 41.65 10.54 5.14
CA ARG A 259 41.77 9.07 5.16
C ARG A 259 42.79 8.54 4.15
N ALA A 260 42.91 9.19 3.00
CA ALA A 260 43.88 8.83 1.98
C ALA A 260 45.30 9.30 2.30
N ARG A 261 45.49 10.18 3.30
CA ARG A 261 46.82 10.71 3.68
C ARG A 261 47.81 9.60 4.01
N ASP A 262 47.40 8.63 4.82
CA ASP A 262 48.29 7.55 5.25
C ASP A 262 48.67 6.64 4.07
N PHE A 263 47.74 6.41 3.14
CA PHE A 263 47.99 5.64 1.92
C PHE A 263 48.88 6.39 0.92
N ASN A 264 48.61 7.67 0.69
CA ASN A 264 49.39 8.49 -0.23
C ASN A 264 50.83 8.70 0.27
N ASN A 265 51.04 8.64 1.60
CA ASN A 265 52.35 8.78 2.22
C ASN A 265 53.05 7.43 2.48
N LEU A 266 52.51 6.30 2.01
CA LEU A 266 53.18 5.00 2.07
C LEU A 266 54.56 5.00 1.39
N PRO A 267 54.74 5.62 0.20
CA PRO A 267 56.04 5.68 -0.47
C PRO A 267 57.09 6.41 0.38
N ASP A 268 56.72 7.48 1.09
CA ASP A 268 57.63 8.20 2.00
C ASP A 268 58.06 7.32 3.18
N PHE A 269 57.17 6.47 3.68
CA PHE A 269 57.51 5.53 4.76
C PHE A 269 58.48 4.47 4.27
N SER A 270 58.24 3.86 3.10
CA SER A 270 59.12 2.83 2.54
C SER A 270 60.46 3.41 2.05
N ALA A 271 60.46 4.61 1.49
CA ALA A 271 61.67 5.30 1.04
C ALA A 271 62.69 5.51 2.17
N ARG A 272 62.23 5.75 3.41
CA ARG A 272 63.13 5.83 4.58
C ARG A 272 63.89 4.53 4.83
N TYR A 273 63.23 3.37 4.67
CA TYR A 273 63.88 2.07 4.81
C TYR A 273 64.83 1.80 3.64
N VAL A 274 64.39 2.06 2.40
CA VAL A 274 65.21 1.87 1.20
C VAL A 274 66.46 2.75 1.22
N MET A 275 66.34 4.02 1.61
CA MET A 275 67.46 4.97 1.69
C MET A 275 68.39 4.72 2.88
N SER A 276 67.90 4.10 3.95
CA SER A 276 68.75 3.73 5.10
C SER A 276 69.68 2.56 4.79
N GLY A 277 69.40 1.79 3.72
CA GLY A 277 70.15 0.58 3.37
C GLY A 277 70.02 -0.56 4.40
N GLN A 278 69.29 -0.34 5.49
CA GLN A 278 68.98 -1.33 6.51
C GLN A 278 67.72 -2.10 6.08
N VAL A 279 67.90 -3.38 5.76
CA VAL A 279 66.77 -4.30 5.56
C VAL A 279 66.47 -4.88 6.94
N ASN A 280 65.49 -4.29 7.64
CA ASN A 280 65.04 -4.85 8.91
C ASN A 280 63.85 -5.75 8.62
N ASP A 281 64.04 -7.07 8.75
CA ASP A 281 62.94 -8.01 8.62
C ASP A 281 62.06 -7.94 9.88
N ILE A 282 60.75 -7.88 9.65
CA ILE A 282 59.77 -7.98 10.73
C ILE A 282 59.65 -9.47 11.08
N VAL A 283 60.35 -9.88 12.14
CA VAL A 283 60.23 -11.25 12.66
C VAL A 283 59.19 -11.24 13.76
N PHE A 284 58.09 -11.98 13.53
CA PHE A 284 57.08 -12.23 14.57
C PHE A 284 57.59 -13.33 15.48
N ILE A 285 57.88 -12.99 16.73
CA ILE A 285 58.30 -13.94 17.75
C ILE A 285 57.06 -14.27 18.59
N SER A 286 56.58 -15.51 18.50
CA SER A 286 55.54 -16.03 19.38
C SER A 286 56.11 -16.20 20.79
N ASP A 287 55.45 -15.64 21.80
CA ASP A 287 55.79 -15.90 23.19
C ASP A 287 55.09 -17.20 23.65
N ASP A 288 55.65 -17.91 24.62
CA ASP A 288 55.06 -19.16 25.14
C ASP A 288 53.63 -18.96 25.69
N ALA A 289 53.29 -17.73 26.09
CA ALA A 289 51.94 -17.34 26.52
C ALA A 289 50.89 -17.38 25.38
N ASP A 290 51.31 -17.29 24.11
CA ASP A 290 50.42 -17.36 22.94
C ASP A 290 49.90 -18.78 22.68
N LEU A 291 50.52 -19.81 23.27
CA LEU A 291 50.07 -21.20 23.21
C LEU A 291 48.85 -21.46 24.10
N GLU A 292 48.73 -20.73 25.22
CA GLU A 292 47.64 -20.89 26.17
C GLU A 292 46.40 -20.06 25.78
N THR A 293 46.60 -18.89 25.16
CA THR A 293 45.50 -18.03 24.73
C THR A 293 45.78 -17.39 23.37
N MET A 294 44.81 -17.46 22.46
CA MET A 294 44.98 -16.92 21.11
C MET A 294 45.12 -15.39 21.15
N PRO A 295 46.24 -14.81 20.70
CA PRO A 295 46.49 -13.39 20.86
C PRO A 295 45.60 -12.55 19.92
N GLN A 296 45.02 -11.47 20.44
CA GLN A 296 44.18 -10.55 19.64
C GLN A 296 44.99 -9.62 18.72
N ARG A 297 46.31 -9.50 18.95
CA ARG A 297 47.26 -8.72 18.16
C ARG A 297 48.58 -9.49 18.08
N ALA A 298 49.36 -9.28 17.01
CA ALA A 298 50.65 -9.94 16.86
C ALA A 298 51.56 -9.67 18.09
N SER A 299 52.10 -10.74 18.66
CA SER A 299 53.10 -10.68 19.73
C SER A 299 54.41 -10.08 19.19
N LYS A 300 55.05 -9.28 20.04
CA LYS A 300 56.34 -8.58 19.91
C LYS A 300 56.96 -8.54 18.49
N VAL A 301 56.90 -7.37 17.85
CA VAL A 301 57.65 -7.06 16.62
C VAL A 301 59.05 -6.60 17.00
N GLU A 302 60.05 -7.44 16.73
CA GLU A 302 61.46 -7.08 16.86
C GLU A 302 62.05 -6.87 15.46
N LEU A 303 62.70 -5.72 15.26
CA LEU A 303 63.38 -5.40 14.00
C LEU A 303 64.73 -6.11 14.01
N VAL A 304 64.90 -7.13 13.17
CA VAL A 304 66.17 -7.85 13.05
C VAL A 304 66.89 -7.38 11.80
N ASP A 305 68.16 -6.98 11.93
CA ASP A 305 69.01 -6.61 10.80
C ASP A 305 69.21 -7.83 9.88
N ALA A 306 68.67 -7.78 8.66
CA ALA A 306 68.82 -8.80 7.64
C ALA A 306 69.84 -8.36 6.57
N PRO A 307 70.63 -9.30 6.00
CA PRO A 307 71.54 -8.98 4.91
C PRO A 307 70.73 -8.56 3.65
N PRO A 308 71.04 -7.41 3.03
CA PRO A 308 70.29 -6.93 1.88
C PRO A 308 70.41 -7.89 0.68
N PRO A 309 69.36 -8.04 -0.13
CA PRO A 309 69.39 -8.89 -1.31
C PRO A 309 70.42 -8.38 -2.33
N PRO A 310 71.12 -9.26 -3.07
CA PRO A 310 72.26 -8.91 -3.94
C PRO A 310 71.93 -7.95 -5.09
N ASN A 311 70.64 -7.69 -5.35
CA ASN A 311 70.17 -6.82 -6.42
C ASN A 311 69.73 -5.44 -5.93
N LEU A 312 69.90 -5.12 -4.64
CA LEU A 312 69.69 -3.76 -4.14
C LEU A 312 70.95 -2.94 -4.44
N GLY A 313 70.96 -2.23 -5.56
CA GLY A 313 71.99 -1.24 -5.84
C GLY A 313 71.92 -0.15 -4.77
N THR A 314 72.78 -0.23 -3.75
CA THR A 314 72.99 0.84 -2.79
C THR A 314 73.53 2.04 -3.58
N SER A 315 72.66 2.98 -3.88
CA SER A 315 72.99 4.15 -4.69
C SER A 315 74.03 4.99 -3.95
N HIS A 316 75.18 5.17 -4.60
CA HIS A 316 76.24 6.07 -4.16
C HIS A 316 75.66 7.46 -3.85
N SER A 317 76.10 8.03 -2.74
CA SER A 317 75.59 9.25 -2.11
C SER A 317 75.45 10.44 -3.06
N SER A 318 74.30 11.09 -3.00
CA SER A 318 73.79 12.05 -3.98
C SER A 318 74.15 13.52 -3.66
N TRP A 319 75.44 13.84 -3.48
CA TRP A 319 75.87 15.24 -3.31
C TRP A 319 76.41 15.80 -4.63
N LEU A 320 75.96 17.01 -5.00
CA LEU A 320 76.53 17.75 -6.13
C LEU A 320 76.77 19.21 -5.76
N VAL A 321 77.80 19.80 -6.35
CA VAL A 321 78.11 21.22 -6.19
C VAL A 321 77.75 21.92 -7.48
N GLN A 322 76.75 22.80 -7.41
CA GLN A 322 76.29 23.60 -8.52
C GLN A 322 77.10 24.89 -8.59
N LEU A 323 77.80 25.09 -9.70
CA LEU A 323 78.68 26.24 -9.91
C LEU A 323 77.91 27.43 -10.48
N ALA A 324 77.05 27.18 -11.47
CA ALA A 324 76.29 28.23 -12.17
C ALA A 324 75.03 27.67 -12.87
N THR A 325 74.14 28.56 -13.28
CA THR A 325 72.93 28.27 -14.08
C THR A 325 72.87 29.16 -15.31
N PHE A 326 72.48 28.58 -16.45
CA PHE A 326 72.36 29.25 -17.74
C PHE A 326 71.04 28.89 -18.40
N SER A 327 70.47 29.83 -19.14
CA SER A 327 69.27 29.58 -19.96
C SER A 327 69.57 28.84 -21.27
N SER A 328 70.84 28.77 -21.69
CA SER A 328 71.26 28.13 -22.94
C SER A 328 72.42 27.17 -22.71
N GLN A 329 72.31 25.97 -23.29
CA GLN A 329 73.31 24.92 -23.20
C GLN A 329 74.69 25.38 -23.71
N LYS A 330 74.74 26.11 -24.83
CA LYS A 330 75.99 26.61 -25.41
C LYS A 330 76.74 27.57 -24.46
N ASN A 331 76.01 28.37 -23.70
CA ASN A 331 76.61 29.27 -22.71
C ASN A 331 77.15 28.49 -21.52
N ALA A 332 76.47 27.42 -21.10
CA ALA A 332 76.96 26.53 -20.06
C ALA A 332 78.24 25.79 -20.49
N GLU A 333 78.29 25.29 -21.73
CA GLU A 333 79.48 24.64 -22.30
C GLU A 333 80.66 25.60 -22.43
N ASN A 334 80.42 26.83 -22.90
CA ASN A 334 81.44 27.89 -22.95
C ASN A 334 81.90 28.31 -21.54
N PHE A 335 81.03 28.25 -20.54
CA PHE A 335 81.42 28.51 -19.16
C PHE A 335 82.36 27.43 -18.64
N VAL A 336 82.07 26.15 -18.91
CA VAL A 336 82.94 25.02 -18.53
C VAL A 336 84.33 25.15 -19.14
N THR A 337 84.45 25.60 -20.38
CA THR A 337 85.76 25.80 -21.04
C THR A 337 86.55 26.99 -20.48
N THR A 338 85.88 27.92 -19.78
CA THR A 338 86.51 29.10 -19.15
C THR A 338 87.06 28.78 -17.74
N LEU A 339 86.61 27.68 -17.11
CA LEU A 339 87.03 27.30 -15.77
C LEU A 339 88.52 26.91 -15.70
N ALA A 340 89.15 27.18 -14.56
CA ALA A 340 90.51 26.71 -14.32
C ALA A 340 90.56 25.17 -14.30
N PRO A 341 91.63 24.54 -14.83
CA PRO A 341 91.76 23.10 -14.81
C PRO A 341 91.82 22.59 -13.36
N SER A 342 90.78 21.85 -12.97
CA SER A 342 90.61 21.33 -11.62
C SER A 342 90.72 19.80 -11.60
N LYS A 343 90.93 19.22 -10.41
CA LYS A 343 90.84 17.76 -10.21
C LYS A 343 89.41 17.24 -10.44
N TYR A 344 88.43 18.13 -10.37
CA TYR A 344 87.02 17.82 -10.46
C TYR A 344 86.46 18.10 -11.85
N GLU A 345 85.73 17.14 -12.40
CA GLU A 345 85.11 17.27 -13.72
C GLU A 345 83.79 18.04 -13.60
N ALA A 346 83.74 19.23 -14.20
CA ALA A 346 82.52 20.02 -14.31
C ALA A 346 81.72 19.55 -15.52
N ALA A 347 80.48 19.14 -15.28
CA ALA A 347 79.54 18.68 -16.30
C ALA A 347 78.35 19.63 -16.42
N VAL A 348 77.82 19.79 -17.63
CA VAL A 348 76.55 20.47 -17.87
C VAL A 348 75.42 19.47 -17.65
N ASP A 349 74.47 19.82 -16.80
CA ASP A 349 73.30 19.00 -16.45
C ASP A 349 72.03 19.79 -16.78
N GLU A 350 71.10 19.17 -17.49
CA GLU A 350 69.83 19.77 -17.87
C GLU A 350 68.85 19.66 -16.70
N PHE A 351 68.31 20.79 -16.26
CA PHE A 351 67.42 20.86 -15.11
C PHE A 351 66.16 21.67 -15.42
N ASP A 352 65.07 20.93 -15.65
CA ASP A 352 63.75 21.48 -15.99
C ASP A 352 63.80 22.40 -17.21
N SER A 353 63.89 23.72 -17.03
CA SER A 353 63.91 24.73 -18.11
C SER A 353 65.24 25.47 -18.26
N TYR A 354 66.29 25.09 -17.51
CA TYR A 354 67.61 25.69 -17.57
C TYR A 354 68.74 24.65 -17.49
N PHE A 355 69.95 25.06 -17.82
CA PHE A 355 71.16 24.23 -17.77
C PHE A 355 72.01 24.65 -16.57
N ARG A 356 72.38 23.70 -15.72
CA ARG A 356 73.27 23.94 -14.58
C ARG A 356 74.62 23.32 -14.81
N VAL A 357 75.68 24.00 -14.40
CA VAL A 357 77.04 23.43 -14.39
C VAL A 357 77.28 22.86 -13.01
N ILE A 358 77.54 21.56 -12.95
CA ILE A 358 77.63 20.80 -11.70
C ILE A 358 78.94 20.01 -11.62
N VAL A 359 79.36 19.77 -10.39
CA VAL A 359 80.44 18.82 -10.06
C VAL A 359 79.84 17.77 -9.14
N ARG A 360 79.98 16.49 -9.49
CA ARG A 360 79.49 15.38 -8.68
C ARG A 360 80.46 15.09 -7.54
N SER A 361 79.94 14.80 -6.35
CA SER A 361 80.72 14.46 -5.17
C SER A 361 80.16 13.22 -4.48
N GLU A 362 81.06 12.37 -4.01
CA GLU A 362 80.72 11.11 -3.33
C GLU A 362 80.43 11.35 -1.84
N SER A 363 80.93 12.44 -1.25
CA SER A 363 80.74 12.76 0.17
C SER A 363 80.41 14.23 0.40
N SER A 364 79.72 14.52 1.51
CA SER A 364 79.42 15.89 1.95
C SER A 364 80.69 16.69 2.25
N GLU A 365 81.74 16.03 2.76
CA GLU A 365 83.04 16.65 3.01
C GLU A 365 83.71 17.06 1.69
N GLN A 366 83.69 16.16 0.70
CA GLN A 366 84.20 16.43 -0.64
C GLN A 366 83.43 17.58 -1.30
N ALA A 367 82.11 17.68 -1.12
CA ALA A 367 81.33 18.81 -1.64
C ALA A 367 81.75 20.15 -1.03
N ARG A 368 82.13 20.18 0.26
CA ARG A 368 82.66 21.38 0.91
C ARG A 368 84.04 21.75 0.39
N GLU A 369 84.91 20.77 0.18
CA GLU A 369 86.23 20.97 -0.42
C GLU A 369 86.14 21.54 -1.84
N ILE A 370 85.27 20.95 -2.68
CA ILE A 370 84.99 21.44 -4.04
C ILE A 370 84.50 22.89 -3.98
N LYS A 371 83.55 23.18 -3.09
CA LYS A 371 83.05 24.55 -2.92
C LYS A 371 84.16 25.53 -2.55
N SER A 372 84.99 25.21 -1.55
CA SER A 372 86.10 26.09 -1.15
C SER A 372 87.10 26.32 -2.29
N TRP A 373 87.36 25.30 -3.10
CA TRP A 373 88.30 25.38 -4.22
C TRP A 373 87.83 26.39 -5.29
N TYR A 374 86.57 26.30 -5.72
CA TYR A 374 86.01 27.20 -6.74
C TYR A 374 85.80 28.63 -6.22
N VAL A 375 85.58 28.81 -4.91
CA VAL A 375 85.55 30.15 -4.28
C VAL A 375 86.92 30.80 -4.30
N GLU A 376 87.98 30.06 -3.98
CA GLU A 376 89.33 30.61 -3.89
C GLU A 376 89.95 30.87 -5.27
N LYS A 377 89.75 29.96 -6.23
CA LYS A 377 90.41 30.03 -7.55
C LYS A 377 89.64 30.85 -8.58
N ASP A 378 88.35 30.57 -8.73
CA ASP A 378 87.53 31.16 -9.80
C ASP A 378 86.61 32.28 -9.29
N GLN A 379 86.72 32.64 -8.00
CA GLN A 379 85.87 33.64 -7.32
C GLN A 379 84.36 33.38 -7.48
N LEU A 380 83.98 32.11 -7.65
CA LEU A 380 82.59 31.70 -7.80
C LEU A 380 81.92 31.58 -6.43
N THR A 381 80.59 31.54 -6.41
CA THR A 381 79.79 31.24 -5.22
C THR A 381 79.01 29.93 -5.41
N PRO A 382 79.64 28.75 -5.30
CA PRO A 382 78.99 27.48 -5.55
C PRO A 382 77.98 27.13 -4.46
N ILE A 383 76.92 26.43 -4.86
CA ILE A 383 75.87 25.95 -3.97
C ILE A 383 75.98 24.43 -3.87
N ILE A 384 76.05 23.91 -2.65
CA ILE A 384 76.00 22.46 -2.41
C ILE A 384 74.53 22.05 -2.43
N VAL A 385 74.18 21.16 -3.35
CA VAL A 385 72.83 20.64 -3.53
C VAL A 385 72.87 19.14 -3.28
N ARG A 386 71.93 18.65 -2.48
CA ARG A 386 71.70 17.22 -2.33
C ARG A 386 70.70 16.80 -3.41
N ASN A 387 71.11 15.92 -4.31
CA ASN A 387 70.25 15.42 -5.37
C ASN A 387 69.23 14.45 -4.77
N THR A 388 68.00 14.93 -4.58
CA THR A 388 66.82 14.15 -4.19
C THR A 388 66.04 13.65 -5.40
N GLN A 389 66.55 13.85 -6.63
CA GLN A 389 65.76 13.84 -7.86
C GLN A 389 65.97 12.64 -8.77
N ASN A 390 66.69 11.60 -8.33
CA ASN A 390 66.67 10.34 -9.08
C ASN A 390 65.33 9.57 -8.97
N ASP A 391 64.35 10.07 -8.20
CA ASP A 391 63.03 9.44 -8.08
C ASP A 391 61.92 10.05 -8.97
N ASN A 392 62.18 11.13 -9.71
CA ASN A 392 61.10 11.88 -10.39
C ASN A 392 61.05 11.74 -11.93
N LYS A 393 61.59 10.67 -12.52
CA LYS A 393 61.51 10.48 -13.99
C LYS A 393 60.30 9.69 -14.50
N ASN A 394 59.37 9.25 -13.65
CA ASN A 394 58.19 8.47 -14.08
C ASN A 394 56.81 9.11 -13.84
N ASP A 395 56.70 10.33 -13.32
CA ASP A 395 55.39 10.97 -13.16
C ASP A 395 55.08 11.93 -14.32
N LYS A 396 54.64 11.35 -15.44
CA LYS A 396 53.76 12.02 -16.40
C LYS A 396 52.46 11.23 -16.52
N GLU A 397 51.57 11.42 -15.55
CA GLU A 397 50.14 11.15 -15.70
C GLU A 397 49.36 11.81 -14.54
N ALA A 398 49.00 13.08 -14.71
CA ALA A 398 47.81 13.73 -14.11
C ALA A 398 47.78 15.24 -14.43
N GLN A 399 47.21 15.59 -15.58
CA GLN A 399 46.35 16.77 -15.73
C GLN A 399 45.05 16.32 -16.37
#